data_AF-A0A291HHD2-F1
#
_entry.id   AF-A0A291HHD2-F1
#
_cell.length_a   1.000
_cell.length_b   1.000
_cell.length_c   1.000
_cell.angle_alpha   90.00
_cell.angle_beta   90.00
_cell.angle_gamma   90.00
#
_symmetry.space_group_name_H-M   'P 1'
#
loop_
_entity.id
_entity.type
_entity.pdbx_description
1 polymer ?
#
loop_
_entity_poly.entity_id
_entity_poly.type
_entity_poly.pdbx_seq_one_letter_code
_entity_poly.pdbx_strand_id
1 'polypeptide(L)' 'HQRLLDENMDVIVLLMLEPVLQNSHFLRLRRRLCGKSVVEWPRTAAAEPWFWQNLRNVVRVDNKLMYNKTYSRYFTSK' A
#
# COMPACT_ATOMS: atom_id res chain seq x y z
N HIS A 1 10.16 2.79 -14.59
CA HIS A 1 10.55 1.51 -13.94
C HIS A 1 10.45 1.67 -12.43
N GLN A 2 9.66 0.84 -11.75
CA GLN A 2 9.59 0.79 -10.28
C GLN A 2 10.38 -0.42 -9.79
N ARG A 3 11.70 -0.28 -9.79
CA ARG A 3 12.65 -1.38 -9.54
C ARG A 3 12.36 -2.17 -8.25
N LEU A 4 11.93 -1.50 -7.18
CA LEU A 4 11.61 -2.17 -5.91
C LEU A 4 10.40 -3.12 -6.02
N LEU A 5 9.40 -2.75 -6.82
CA LEU A 5 8.29 -3.65 -7.13
C LEU A 5 8.73 -4.76 -8.06
N ASP A 6 9.56 -4.47 -9.06
CA ASP A 6 10.09 -5.46 -10.00
C ASP A 6 10.94 -6.53 -9.28
N GLU A 7 11.70 -6.12 -8.25
CA GLU A 7 12.57 -6.97 -7.44
C GLU A 7 11.83 -7.65 -6.26
N ASN A 8 10.52 -7.43 -6.09
CA ASN A 8 9.71 -7.95 -4.97
C ASN A 8 10.26 -7.56 -3.59
N MET A 9 10.81 -6.34 -3.51
CA MET A 9 11.45 -5.73 -2.34
C MET A 9 10.74 -4.42 -1.94
N ASP A 10 9.51 -4.16 -2.42
CA ASP A 10 8.78 -2.94 -2.09
C ASP A 10 8.38 -2.93 -0.62
N VAL A 11 9.12 -2.14 0.17
CA VAL A 11 8.94 -1.90 1.61
C VAL A 11 8.23 -0.59 1.91
N ILE A 12 7.68 0.09 0.90
CA ILE A 12 7.03 1.38 1.08
C ILE A 12 5.68 1.17 1.79
N VAL A 13 5.36 2.08 2.72
CA VAL A 13 4.01 2.29 3.25
C VAL A 13 3.64 3.74 2.98
N LEU A 14 2.47 3.98 2.40
CA LEU A 14 1.99 5.32 2.06
C LEU A 14 0.91 5.75 3.05
N LEU A 15 1.21 6.76 3.86
CA LEU A 15 0.27 7.38 4.79
C LEU A 15 -0.39 8.60 4.12
N MET A 16 -1.71 8.55 3.92
CA MET A 16 -2.48 9.65 3.36
C MET A 16 -3.11 10.47 4.49
N LEU A 17 -2.42 11.51 4.96
CA LEU A 17 -2.93 12.40 6.01
C LEU A 17 -4.08 13.29 5.52
N GLU A 18 -4.07 13.61 4.23
CA GLU A 18 -5.10 14.39 3.55
C GLU A 18 -5.44 13.74 2.20
N PRO A 19 -6.63 14.00 1.62
CA PRO A 19 -7.04 13.42 0.34
C PRO A 19 -6.36 14.09 -0.87
N VAL A 20 -5.05 14.34 -0.80
CA VAL A 20 -4.26 14.94 -1.87
C VAL A 20 -3.79 13.89 -2.89
N LEU A 21 -3.23 14.34 -4.02
CA LEU A 21 -2.54 13.49 -4.99
C LEU A 21 -3.38 12.34 -5.58
N GLN A 22 -4.72 12.44 -5.56
CA GLN A 22 -5.62 11.37 -6.04
C GLN A 22 -5.36 10.95 -7.49
N ASN A 23 -4.85 11.88 -8.30
CA ASN A 23 -4.53 11.65 -9.71
C ASN A 23 -3.08 11.19 -9.95
N SER A 24 -2.25 11.09 -8.91
CA SER A 24 -0.87 10.64 -9.03
C SER A 24 -0.80 9.21 -9.57
N HIS A 25 0.01 9.02 -10.61
CA HIS A 25 0.29 7.69 -11.17
C HIS A 25 0.82 6.74 -10.10
N PHE A 26 1.65 7.23 -9.17
CA PHE A 26 2.19 6.43 -8.08
C PHE A 26 1.10 5.93 -7.12
N LEU A 27 0.23 6.83 -6.65
CA LEU A 27 -0.85 6.47 -5.73
C LEU A 27 -1.83 5.48 -6.38
N ARG A 28 -2.22 5.72 -7.64
CA ARG A 28 -3.11 4.84 -8.40
C ARG A 28 -2.51 3.44 -8.56
N LEU A 29 -1.22 3.36 -8.88
CA LEU A 29 -0.52 2.10 -9.06
C LEU A 29 -0.41 1.33 -7.74
N ARG A 30 -0.06 2.00 -6.63
CA ARG A 30 -0.01 1.39 -5.30
C ARG A 30 -1.37 0.90 -4.81
N ARG A 31 -2.44 1.68 -4.98
CA ARG A 31 -3.81 1.21 -4.67
C ARG A 31 -4.15 -0.06 -5.45
N ARG A 32 -3.70 -0.14 -6.71
CA ARG A 32 -3.98 -1.30 -7.58
C ARG A 32 -3.14 -2.53 -7.27
N LEU A 33 -1.87 -2.40 -6.90
CA LEU A 33 -0.96 -3.56 -6.73
C LEU A 33 -0.68 -3.89 -5.26
N CYS A 34 -0.60 -2.86 -4.43
CA CYS A 34 -0.15 -2.91 -3.04
C CYS A 34 -1.20 -2.26 -2.11
N GLY A 35 -2.51 -2.42 -2.38
CA GLY A 35 -3.54 -1.60 -1.74
C GLY A 35 -3.50 -1.55 -0.21
N LYS A 36 -3.11 -2.66 0.44
CA LYS A 36 -2.94 -2.74 1.91
C LYS A 36 -1.85 -1.82 2.45
N SER A 37 -0.86 -1.45 1.65
CA SER A 37 0.24 -0.55 2.02
C SER A 37 -0.12 0.94 1.89
N VAL A 38 -1.35 1.26 1.47
CA VAL A 38 -1.87 2.63 1.45
C VAL A 38 -2.83 2.76 2.60
N VAL A 39 -2.47 3.57 3.60
CA VAL A 39 -3.26 3.76 4.82
C VAL A 39 -3.72 5.21 4.88
N GLU A 40 -5.03 5.42 4.95
CA GLU A 40 -5.63 6.75 4.97
C GLU A 40 -5.91 7.19 6.41
N TRP A 41 -5.54 8.43 6.72
CA TRP A 41 -5.88 9.04 8.00
C TRP A 41 -7.40 9.20 8.10
N PRO A 42 -8.01 8.83 9.23
CA PRO A 42 -9.45 8.86 9.38
C PRO A 42 -9.97 10.30 9.39
N ARG A 43 -11.18 10.49 8.87
CA ARG A 43 -11.89 11.78 8.91
C ARG A 43 -12.51 12.09 10.28
N THR A 44 -12.54 11.12 11.18
CA THR A 44 -13.13 11.24 12.51
C THR A 44 -12.20 10.66 13.56
N ALA A 45 -12.07 11.34 14.71
CA ALA A 45 -11.20 10.91 15.80
C ALA A 45 -11.55 9.50 16.33
N ALA A 46 -12.83 9.13 16.29
CA ALA A 46 -13.31 7.81 16.71
C ALA A 46 -12.69 6.64 15.91
N ALA A 47 -12.19 6.89 14.70
CA ALA A 47 -11.56 5.88 13.85
C ALA A 47 -10.02 5.85 13.96
N GLU A 48 -9.39 6.73 14.75
CA GLU A 48 -7.93 6.71 14.98
C GLU A 48 -7.41 5.38 15.54
N PRO A 49 -8.08 4.71 16.50
CA PRO A 49 -7.61 3.41 16.99
C PRO A 49 -7.50 2.37 15.87
N TRP A 50 -8.44 2.40 14.92
CA TRP A 50 -8.44 1.50 13.76
C TRP A 50 -7.30 1.85 12.79
N PHE A 51 -7.04 3.13 12.54
CA PHE A 51 -5.90 3.58 11.76
C PHE A 51 -4.59 3.03 12.33
N TRP A 52 -4.34 3.20 13.63
CA TRP A 52 -3.13 2.72 14.28
C TRP A 52 -3.02 1.19 14.24
N GLN A 53 -4.14 0.48 14.39
CA GLN A 53 -4.15 -0.97 14.25
C GLN A 53 -3.81 -1.41 12.82
N ASN A 54 -4.38 -0.75 11.82
CA ASN A 54 -4.10 -1.06 10.41
C ASN A 54 -2.62 -0.80 10.10
N LEU A 55 -2.06 0.33 10.56
CA LEU A 55 -0.64 0.64 10.39
C LEU A 55 0.27 -0.40 11.05
N ARG A 56 -0.02 -0.84 12.28
CA ARG A 56 0.72 -1.92 12.95
C ARG A 56 0.69 -3.21 12.14
N ASN A 57 -0.46 -3.56 11.57
CA ASN A 57 -0.60 -4.76 10.75
C ASN A 57 0.25 -4.65 9.47
N VAL A 58 0.20 -3.51 8.79
CA VAL A 58 0.96 -3.28 7.55
C VAL A 58 2.46 -3.36 7.78
N VAL A 59 2.96 -2.78 8.87
CA VAL A 59 4.40 -2.78 9.19
C VAL A 59 4.91 -4.15 9.66
N ARG A 60 4.04 -5.00 10.22
CA ARG A 60 4.42 -6.32 10.75
C ARG A 60 4.40 -7.45 9.72
N VAL A 61 3.60 -7.33 8.66
CA VAL A 61 3.40 -8.41 7.69
C VAL A 61 4.47 -8.34 6.61
N ASP A 62 5.02 -9.49 6.22
CA ASP A 62 5.93 -9.58 5.07
C ASP A 62 5.23 -9.05 3.81
N ASN A 63 5.84 -8.05 3.17
CA ASN A 63 5.27 -7.35 2.02
C ASN A 63 4.92 -8.31 0.87
N LYS A 64 5.61 -9.46 0.76
CA LYS A 64 5.30 -10.50 -0.24
C LYS A 64 3.86 -11.03 -0.14
N LEU A 65 3.26 -11.00 1.06
CA LEU A 65 1.89 -11.45 1.31
C LEU A 65 0.84 -10.33 1.12
N MET A 66 1.29 -9.09 0.95
CA MET A 66 0.42 -7.92 0.83
C MET A 66 0.05 -7.58 -0.62
N TYR A 67 0.79 -8.10 -1.60
CA TYR A 67 0.48 -7.91 -3.02
C TYR A 67 -0.74 -8.73 -3.44
N ASN A 68 -1.55 -8.17 -4.34
CA ASN A 68 -2.72 -8.88 -4.83
C ASN A 68 -2.37 -9.84 -5.99
N LYS A 69 -3.32 -10.70 -6.37
CA LYS A 69 -3.16 -11.64 -7.50
C LYS A 69 -2.77 -10.96 -8.81
N THR A 70 -3.15 -9.68 -8.97
CA THR A 70 -2.80 -8.88 -10.14
C THR A 70 -1.29 -8.64 -10.20
N TYR A 71 -0.65 -8.29 -9.08
CA TYR A 71 0.81 -8.17 -8.99
C TYR A 71 1.53 -9.46 -9.40
N SER A 72 1.15 -10.62 -8.83
CA SER A 72 1.77 -11.90 -9.20
C SER A 72 1.66 -12.19 -10.69
N ARG A 73 0.53 -11.86 -11.33
CA ARG A 73 0.36 -12.06 -12.77
C ARG A 73 1.28 -11.17 -13.62
N TYR A 74 1.53 -9.93 -13.20
CA TYR A 74 2.32 -8.98 -13.98
C TYR A 74 3.83 -9.10 -13.75
N PHE A 75 4.26 -9.42 -12.52
CA PHE A 75 5.67 -9.34 -12.13
C PHE A 75 6.32 -10.70 -11.82
N THR A 76 5.54 -11.73 -11.49
CA THR A 76 6.10 -13.06 -11.15
C THR A 76 5.83 -14.12 -12.22
N SER A 77 5.02 -13.82 -13.25
CA SER A 77 4.90 -14.65 -14.45
C SER A 77 6.11 -14.42 -15.34
N LYS A 78 7.19 -15.18 -15.10
CA LYS A 78 8.22 -15.43 -16.11
C LYS A 78 7.86 -16.65 -16.93
#